data_AF-A0A965Z9Y4-F1
#
_entry.id   AF-A0A965Z9Y4-F1
#
_cell.length_a   1.000
_cell.length_b   1.000
_cell.length_c   1.000
_cell.angle_alpha   90.00
_cell.angle_beta   90.00
_cell.angle_gamma   90.00
#
_symmetry.space_group_name_H-M   'P 1'
#
loop_
_entity.id
_entity.type
_entity.pdbx_description
1 polymer ?
#
loop_
_entity_poly.entity_id
_entity_poly.type
_entity_poly.pdbx_seq_one_letter_code
_entity_poly.pdbx_strand_id
1 'polypeptide(L)'
;MKKFAVILSGCGVYDGAEIHEAVMTLYAIEKNGGLYQCFAPDIPQAQVVNHFLGEVVAETRNVLAESARIARGKILPLSGFSALEYDAIVFPGGFGAAKNLSNFAFSSGKEFRVIPEVASVILEMIAERKPVAAMCIAPVLLAQVLDKVTVTVGHDEGTALAIEQAGANHVNTTAGNVMKDTKYKVYTTACYMQDKTLVEIAESTDNLIVKMLNDMNNIQ
;
A
#
# COMPACT_ATOMS: atom_id res chain seq x y z
N MET A 1 -12.12 -10.32 -16.50
CA MET A 1 -11.81 -9.08 -15.76
C MET A 1 -10.69 -9.40 -14.79
N LYS A 2 -9.76 -8.45 -14.57
CA LYS A 2 -8.64 -8.66 -13.64
C LYS A 2 -9.09 -8.42 -12.21
N LYS A 3 -8.73 -9.31 -11.28
CA LYS A 3 -9.13 -9.25 -9.87
C LYS A 3 -7.97 -8.76 -9.01
N PHE A 4 -8.17 -7.68 -8.27
CA PHE A 4 -7.19 -7.05 -7.40
C PHE A 4 -7.48 -7.40 -5.94
N ALA A 5 -6.44 -7.71 -5.17
CA ALA A 5 -6.50 -7.64 -3.72
C ALA A 5 -6.08 -6.24 -3.27
N VAL A 6 -6.82 -5.64 -2.34
CA VAL A 6 -6.51 -4.32 -1.78
C VAL A 6 -6.31 -4.48 -0.28
N ILE A 7 -5.08 -4.25 0.20
CA ILE A 7 -4.71 -4.51 1.59
C ILE A 7 -4.79 -3.21 2.39
N LEU A 8 -5.74 -3.14 3.31
CA LEU A 8 -6.00 -2.00 4.17
C LEU A 8 -5.34 -2.19 5.55
N SER A 9 -5.11 -1.08 6.24
CA SER A 9 -4.34 -1.04 7.50
C SER A 9 -5.09 -0.34 8.65
N GLY A 10 -6.39 -0.12 8.52
CA GLY A 10 -7.26 0.64 9.42
C GLY A 10 -8.17 1.59 8.62
N CYS A 11 -8.63 2.69 9.21
CA CYS A 11 -9.49 3.69 8.55
C CYS A 11 -9.21 5.12 9.04
N GLY A 12 -8.13 5.73 8.54
CA GLY A 12 -7.69 7.06 8.93
C GLY A 12 -6.20 7.25 8.70
N VAL A 13 -5.78 8.41 8.20
CA VAL A 13 -4.38 8.64 7.78
C VAL A 13 -3.36 8.43 8.90
N TYR A 14 -3.67 8.75 10.16
CA TYR A 14 -2.69 8.72 11.25
C TYR A 14 -2.56 7.36 11.95
N ASP A 15 -3.56 6.50 11.83
CA ASP A 15 -3.64 5.22 12.54
C ASP A 15 -4.10 4.02 11.68
N GLY A 16 -4.34 4.25 10.39
CA GLY A 16 -4.83 3.26 9.44
C GLY A 16 -4.50 3.59 7.99
N ALA A 17 -5.35 3.11 7.08
CA ALA A 17 -5.22 3.42 5.66
C ALA A 17 -5.67 4.86 5.39
N GLU A 18 -4.95 5.56 4.51
CA GLU A 18 -5.38 6.87 4.00
C GLU A 18 -6.67 6.68 3.19
N ILE A 19 -7.73 7.38 3.61
CA ILE A 19 -9.10 7.10 3.15
C ILE A 19 -9.26 7.49 1.68
N HIS A 20 -8.69 8.61 1.25
CA HIS A 20 -8.81 9.03 -0.14
C HIS A 20 -8.04 8.10 -1.07
N GLU A 21 -6.79 7.73 -0.76
CA GLU A 21 -5.99 6.79 -1.53
C GLU A 21 -6.68 5.42 -1.62
N ALA A 22 -7.23 4.92 -0.50
CA ALA A 22 -7.96 3.66 -0.49
C ALA A 22 -9.22 3.74 -1.37
N VAL A 23 -10.07 4.75 -1.19
CA VAL A 23 -11.31 4.91 -1.97
C VAL A 23 -11.00 5.14 -3.46
N MET A 24 -10.00 5.95 -3.79
CA MET A 24 -9.57 6.19 -5.17
C MET A 24 -8.97 4.93 -5.80
N THR A 25 -8.34 4.06 -5.01
CA THR A 25 -7.85 2.75 -5.48
C THR A 25 -9.02 1.86 -5.88
N LEU A 26 -10.03 1.72 -5.00
CA LEU A 26 -11.23 0.94 -5.30
C LEU A 26 -11.96 1.48 -6.53
N TYR A 27 -12.15 2.81 -6.57
CA TYR A 27 -12.77 3.50 -7.69
C TYR A 27 -12.01 3.29 -9.00
N ALA A 28 -10.67 3.47 -9.01
CA ALA A 28 -9.87 3.32 -10.22
C ALA A 28 -9.87 1.87 -10.74
N ILE A 29 -9.89 0.88 -9.85
CA ILE A 29 -10.02 -0.54 -10.24
C ILE A 29 -11.35 -0.77 -10.95
N GLU A 30 -12.48 -0.39 -10.35
CA GLU A 30 -13.81 -0.58 -10.94
C GLU A 30 -14.00 0.25 -12.22
N LYS A 31 -13.59 1.52 -12.21
CA LYS A 31 -13.66 2.44 -13.36
C LYS A 31 -12.98 1.85 -14.59
N ASN A 32 -11.87 1.13 -14.41
CA ASN A 32 -11.09 0.51 -15.50
C ASN A 32 -11.45 -0.98 -15.74
N GLY A 33 -12.62 -1.44 -15.27
CA GLY A 33 -13.15 -2.78 -15.56
C GLY A 33 -12.48 -3.91 -14.78
N GLY A 34 -11.76 -3.59 -13.71
CA GLY A 34 -11.25 -4.54 -12.73
C GLY A 34 -12.28 -4.87 -11.65
N LEU A 35 -12.01 -5.94 -10.91
CA LEU A 35 -12.72 -6.32 -9.69
C LEU A 35 -11.76 -6.15 -8.51
N TYR A 36 -12.25 -5.84 -7.30
CA TYR A 36 -11.44 -5.86 -6.09
C TYR A 36 -12.03 -6.71 -4.98
N GLN A 37 -11.15 -7.18 -4.09
CA GLN A 37 -11.50 -7.68 -2.77
C GLN A 37 -10.58 -7.00 -1.75
N CYS A 38 -11.18 -6.38 -0.74
CA CYS A 38 -10.42 -5.80 0.35
C CYS A 38 -9.98 -6.88 1.34
N PHE A 39 -8.79 -6.70 1.90
CA PHE A 39 -8.24 -7.50 3.00
C PHE A 39 -7.64 -6.60 4.06
N ALA A 40 -7.55 -7.09 5.29
CA ALA A 40 -6.79 -6.45 6.36
C ALA A 40 -6.39 -7.50 7.42
N PRO A 41 -5.24 -7.32 8.09
CA PRO A 41 -4.85 -8.21 9.18
C PRO A 41 -5.80 -8.06 10.36
N ASP A 42 -6.18 -9.17 10.99
CA ASP A 42 -7.05 -9.18 12.17
C ASP A 42 -6.21 -8.99 13.44
N ILE A 43 -5.72 -7.77 13.63
CA ILE A 43 -4.83 -7.37 14.73
C ILE A 43 -5.27 -6.04 15.35
N PRO A 44 -4.88 -5.73 16.60
CA PRO A 44 -5.04 -4.38 17.15
C PRO A 44 -4.26 -3.34 16.33
N GLN A 45 -4.80 -2.13 16.20
CA GLN A 45 -4.02 -0.98 15.74
C GLN A 45 -2.93 -0.65 16.76
N ALA A 46 -1.75 -0.22 16.30
CA ALA A 46 -0.64 0.17 17.16
C ALA A 46 -0.97 1.42 18.01
N GLN A 47 -1.75 2.34 17.44
CA GLN A 47 -2.24 3.56 18.09
C GLN A 47 -3.65 3.87 17.58
N VAL A 48 -4.42 4.64 18.35
CA VAL A 48 -5.67 5.27 17.89
C VAL A 48 -5.46 6.77 17.99
N VAL A 49 -5.78 7.51 16.93
CA VAL A 49 -5.50 8.94 16.84
C VAL A 49 -6.78 9.73 16.65
N ASN A 50 -6.98 10.75 17.48
CA ASN A 50 -7.96 11.78 17.21
C ASN A 50 -7.45 12.64 16.04
N HIS A 51 -8.03 12.44 14.85
CA HIS A 51 -7.58 13.12 13.64
C HIS A 51 -7.83 14.62 13.62
N PHE A 52 -8.74 15.14 14.45
CA PHE A 52 -8.96 16.58 14.59
C PHE A 52 -7.85 17.25 15.42
N LEU A 53 -7.40 16.58 16.48
CA LEU A 53 -6.36 17.09 17.38
C LEU A 53 -4.94 16.66 16.97
N GLY A 54 -4.81 15.59 16.19
CA GLY A 54 -3.51 14.97 15.87
C GLY A 54 -2.91 14.17 17.04
N GLU A 55 -3.70 13.88 18.07
CA GLU A 55 -3.22 13.29 19.33
C GLU A 55 -3.61 11.82 19.46
N VAL A 56 -2.70 11.02 20.03
CA VAL A 56 -2.98 9.63 20.40
C VAL A 56 -3.95 9.62 21.57
N VAL A 57 -4.98 8.78 21.49
CA VAL A 57 -5.97 8.58 22.56
C VAL A 57 -5.84 7.19 23.18
N ALA A 58 -6.21 7.07 24.46
CA ALA A 58 -6.17 5.82 25.23
C ALA A 58 -7.35 4.89 24.88
N GLU A 59 -7.45 4.52 23.61
CA GLU A 59 -8.44 3.60 23.06
C GLU A 59 -7.75 2.47 22.29
N THR A 60 -8.45 1.35 22.12
CA THR A 60 -8.01 0.24 21.27
C THR A 60 -9.01 0.00 20.16
N ARG A 61 -8.51 -0.18 18.93
CA ARG A 61 -9.31 -0.55 17.76
C ARG A 61 -8.64 -1.71 17.03
N ASN A 62 -9.41 -2.44 16.23
CA ASN A 62 -8.91 -3.56 15.43
C ASN A 62 -8.80 -3.13 13.96
N VAL A 63 -7.67 -3.47 13.32
CA VAL A 63 -7.33 -3.07 11.95
C VAL A 63 -8.38 -3.57 10.95
N LEU A 64 -8.75 -4.85 10.99
CA LEU A 64 -9.77 -5.42 10.11
C LEU A 64 -11.15 -4.78 10.32
N ALA A 65 -11.56 -4.64 11.58
CA ALA A 65 -12.87 -4.06 11.92
C ALA A 65 -12.99 -2.61 11.43
N GLU A 66 -11.94 -1.80 11.61
CA GLU A 66 -11.96 -0.41 11.14
C GLU A 66 -11.84 -0.31 9.62
N SER A 67 -11.02 -1.14 8.97
CA SER A 67 -10.94 -1.22 7.51
C SER A 67 -12.26 -1.65 6.85
N ALA A 68 -13.11 -2.41 7.55
CA ALA A 68 -14.45 -2.76 7.08
C ALA A 68 -15.33 -1.52 6.82
N ARG A 69 -15.03 -0.36 7.45
CA ARG A 69 -15.72 0.92 7.18
C ARG A 69 -15.50 1.37 5.74
N ILE A 70 -14.26 1.34 5.26
CA ILE A 70 -13.89 1.68 3.87
C ILE A 70 -14.55 0.67 2.92
N ALA A 71 -14.43 -0.62 3.22
CA ALA A 71 -14.92 -1.71 2.37
C ALA A 71 -16.44 -1.96 2.45
N ARG A 72 -17.18 -1.16 3.22
CA ARG A 72 -18.63 -1.33 3.47
C ARG A 72 -18.99 -2.76 3.91
N GLY A 73 -18.17 -3.34 4.79
CA GLY A 73 -18.31 -4.71 5.30
C GLY A 73 -17.82 -5.82 4.35
N LYS A 74 -17.44 -5.50 3.11
CA LYS A 74 -16.96 -6.47 2.11
C LYS A 74 -15.44 -6.63 2.18
N ILE A 75 -14.95 -7.11 3.32
CA ILE A 75 -13.54 -7.32 3.60
C ILE A 75 -13.31 -8.71 4.18
N LEU A 76 -12.15 -9.31 3.87
CA LEU A 76 -11.74 -10.59 4.42
C LEU A 76 -10.52 -10.41 5.33
N PRO A 77 -10.33 -11.29 6.34
CA PRO A 77 -9.06 -11.36 7.05
C PRO A 77 -7.92 -11.65 6.07
N LEU A 78 -6.77 -10.99 6.25
CA LEU A 78 -5.59 -11.17 5.38
C LEU A 78 -5.11 -12.64 5.37
N SER A 79 -5.36 -13.38 6.44
CA SER A 79 -5.01 -14.80 6.58
C SER A 79 -5.75 -15.71 5.60
N GLY A 80 -6.85 -15.23 5.00
CA GLY A 80 -7.58 -15.91 3.94
C GLY A 80 -7.12 -15.54 2.52
N PHE A 81 -6.06 -14.73 2.37
CA PHE A 81 -5.53 -14.38 1.06
C PHE A 81 -4.85 -15.59 0.38
N SER A 82 -4.99 -15.66 -0.96
CA SER A 82 -4.17 -16.53 -1.81
C SER A 82 -3.87 -15.83 -3.12
N ALA A 83 -2.59 -15.78 -3.48
CA ALA A 83 -2.14 -15.18 -4.74
C ALA A 83 -2.75 -15.87 -5.96
N LEU A 84 -3.17 -17.13 -5.87
CA LEU A 84 -3.82 -17.85 -6.98
C LEU A 84 -5.17 -17.24 -7.37
N GLU A 85 -5.88 -16.63 -6.43
CA GLU A 85 -7.22 -16.06 -6.66
C GLU A 85 -7.21 -14.64 -7.23
N TYR A 86 -6.07 -13.95 -7.23
CA TYR A 86 -5.95 -12.55 -7.63
C TYR A 86 -4.95 -12.40 -8.77
N ASP A 87 -5.14 -11.39 -9.61
CA ASP A 87 -4.21 -11.02 -10.68
C ASP A 87 -3.17 -9.99 -10.20
N ALA A 88 -3.51 -9.19 -9.20
CA ALA A 88 -2.68 -8.11 -8.68
C ALA A 88 -3.01 -7.78 -7.21
N ILE A 89 -2.08 -7.11 -6.53
CA ILE A 89 -2.27 -6.64 -5.15
C ILE A 89 -1.88 -5.16 -5.05
N VAL A 90 -2.62 -4.39 -4.24
CA VAL A 90 -2.37 -2.95 -4.00
C VAL A 90 -2.38 -2.66 -2.50
N PHE A 91 -1.38 -1.90 -2.05
CA PHE A 91 -1.26 -1.37 -0.69
C PHE A 91 -1.44 0.16 -0.72
N PRO A 92 -2.63 0.69 -0.39
CA PRO A 92 -2.81 2.12 -0.16
C PRO A 92 -1.92 2.63 0.98
N GLY A 93 -1.70 3.94 0.99
CA GLY A 93 -0.92 4.63 2.00
C GLY A 93 -1.58 4.76 3.36
N GLY A 94 -1.14 5.80 4.08
CA GLY A 94 -1.52 6.08 5.46
C GLY A 94 -0.52 5.50 6.46
N PHE A 95 -0.41 6.13 7.63
CA PHE A 95 0.52 5.72 8.67
C PHE A 95 0.21 4.32 9.21
N GLY A 96 -0.99 3.77 9.01
CA GLY A 96 -1.27 2.37 9.28
C GLY A 96 -0.36 1.40 8.52
N ALA A 97 0.11 1.76 7.31
CA ALA A 97 1.12 0.95 6.62
C ALA A 97 2.46 0.95 7.37
N ALA A 98 2.84 2.08 7.97
CA ALA A 98 4.07 2.25 8.74
C ALA A 98 3.94 1.80 10.22
N LYS A 99 2.72 1.66 10.74
CA LYS A 99 2.45 1.36 12.18
C LYS A 99 1.85 -0.01 12.42
N ASN A 100 0.99 -0.49 11.52
CA ASN A 100 0.20 -1.72 11.69
C ASN A 100 0.69 -2.84 10.75
N LEU A 101 0.96 -2.51 9.47
CA LEU A 101 1.52 -3.48 8.50
C LEU A 101 3.03 -3.66 8.66
N SER A 102 3.67 -2.73 9.36
CA SER A 102 5.08 -2.74 9.74
C SER A 102 5.26 -1.91 11.01
N ASN A 103 6.48 -1.87 11.54
CA ASN A 103 6.85 -0.94 12.61
C ASN A 103 7.72 0.24 12.11
N PHE A 104 7.66 0.58 10.82
CA PHE A 104 8.48 1.64 10.20
C PHE A 104 8.34 3.01 10.90
N ALA A 105 7.16 3.33 11.45
CA ALA A 105 6.95 4.57 12.19
C ALA A 105 7.69 4.61 13.54
N PHE A 106 8.16 3.47 14.03
CA PHE A 106 8.81 3.31 15.33
C PHE A 106 10.27 2.85 15.22
N SER A 107 10.69 2.39 14.04
CA SER A 107 12.04 1.87 13.74
C SER A 107 12.31 2.08 12.26
N SER A 108 13.56 2.31 11.83
CA SER A 108 13.89 2.60 10.43
C SER A 108 15.12 1.82 9.95
N GLY A 109 15.45 1.96 8.66
CA GLY A 109 16.60 1.30 8.04
C GLY A 109 16.52 -0.24 8.08
N LYS A 110 17.56 -0.91 8.55
CA LYS A 110 17.58 -2.39 8.62
C LYS A 110 16.87 -2.97 9.82
N GLU A 111 16.42 -2.15 10.77
CA GLU A 111 15.82 -2.64 12.01
C GLU A 111 14.30 -2.79 11.92
N PHE A 112 13.66 -2.00 11.06
CA PHE A 112 12.22 -2.14 10.87
C PHE A 112 11.85 -3.47 10.20
N ARG A 113 10.63 -3.91 10.48
CA ARG A 113 10.07 -5.19 10.08
C ARG A 113 8.67 -4.95 9.53
N VAL A 114 8.38 -5.62 8.42
CA VAL A 114 7.02 -5.84 7.94
C VAL A 114 6.44 -7.01 8.72
N ILE A 115 5.16 -6.96 9.09
CA ILE A 115 4.56 -8.07 9.84
C ILE A 115 4.59 -9.35 8.98
N PRO A 116 4.77 -10.54 9.59
CA PRO A 116 5.00 -11.79 8.84
C PRO A 116 3.92 -12.09 7.79
N GLU A 117 2.66 -11.81 8.13
CA GLU A 117 1.52 -12.03 7.24
C GLU A 117 1.60 -11.16 5.98
N VAL A 118 1.93 -9.88 6.12
CA VAL A 118 2.08 -8.95 4.98
C VAL A 118 3.30 -9.32 4.13
N ALA A 119 4.42 -9.70 4.76
CA ALA A 119 5.59 -10.16 4.03
C ALA A 119 5.29 -11.44 3.22
N SER A 120 4.52 -12.36 3.79
CA SER A 120 4.10 -13.61 3.13
C SER A 120 3.29 -13.34 1.86
N VAL A 121 2.26 -12.47 1.92
CA VAL A 121 1.42 -12.21 0.74
C VAL A 121 2.18 -11.47 -0.37
N ILE A 122 3.14 -10.60 -0.01
CA ILE A 122 4.04 -9.96 -0.99
C ILE A 122 4.86 -11.03 -1.69
N LEU A 123 5.53 -11.91 -0.93
CA LEU A 123 6.37 -12.97 -1.49
C LEU A 123 5.58 -13.96 -2.33
N GLU A 124 4.35 -14.30 -1.94
CA GLU A 124 3.44 -15.17 -2.71
C GLU A 124 3.11 -14.55 -4.08
N MET A 125 2.79 -13.25 -4.13
CA MET A 125 2.53 -12.55 -5.39
C MET A 125 3.76 -12.48 -6.30
N ILE A 126 4.95 -12.29 -5.72
CA ILE A 126 6.21 -12.30 -6.48
C ILE A 126 6.53 -13.69 -7.02
N ALA A 127 6.30 -14.76 -6.25
CA ALA A 127 6.48 -16.14 -6.70
C ALA A 127 5.58 -16.47 -7.90
N GLU A 128 4.33 -15.99 -7.87
CA GLU A 128 3.37 -16.09 -8.98
C GLU A 128 3.63 -15.09 -10.13
N ARG A 129 4.67 -14.25 -10.02
CA ARG A 129 5.05 -13.21 -10.98
C ARG A 129 3.90 -12.23 -11.29
N LYS A 130 3.10 -11.89 -10.28
CA LYS A 130 1.94 -11.00 -10.38
C LYS A 130 2.27 -9.58 -9.90
N PRO A 131 1.67 -8.53 -10.52
CA PRO A 131 1.89 -7.15 -10.10
C PRO A 131 1.61 -6.87 -8.63
N VAL A 132 2.53 -6.13 -8.01
CA VAL A 132 2.40 -5.62 -6.63
C VAL A 132 2.51 -4.11 -6.68
N ALA A 133 1.56 -3.39 -6.09
CA ALA A 133 1.58 -1.94 -6.04
C ALA A 133 1.54 -1.40 -4.62
N ALA A 134 2.25 -0.30 -4.38
CA ALA A 134 2.25 0.38 -3.09
C ALA A 134 2.24 1.91 -3.27
N MET A 135 1.47 2.60 -2.45
CA MET A 135 1.23 4.04 -2.56
C MET A 135 1.74 4.78 -1.32
N CYS A 136 2.14 6.04 -1.49
CA CYS A 136 2.49 6.92 -0.37
C CYS A 136 3.67 6.36 0.44
N ILE A 137 3.47 6.06 1.73
CA ILE A 137 4.47 5.44 2.59
C ILE A 137 4.55 3.91 2.45
N ALA A 138 3.53 3.25 1.89
CA ALA A 138 3.51 1.79 1.76
C ALA A 138 4.67 1.17 0.93
N PRO A 139 5.38 1.86 0.01
CA PRO A 139 6.56 1.33 -0.65
C PRO A 139 7.69 0.87 0.29
N VAL A 140 7.74 1.36 1.54
CA VAL A 140 8.69 0.85 2.55
C VAL A 140 8.48 -0.63 2.86
N LEU A 141 7.23 -1.13 2.72
CA LEU A 141 6.93 -2.55 2.89
C LEU A 141 7.65 -3.39 1.84
N LEU A 142 7.60 -2.94 0.58
CA LEU A 142 8.25 -3.63 -0.55
C LEU A 142 9.77 -3.54 -0.44
N ALA A 143 10.27 -2.36 -0.07
CA ALA A 143 11.70 -2.13 0.14
C ALA A 143 12.31 -3.04 1.21
N GLN A 144 11.54 -3.35 2.26
CA GLN A 144 11.98 -4.29 3.29
C GLN A 144 12.01 -5.72 2.76
N VAL A 145 10.95 -6.15 2.10
CA VAL A 145 10.70 -7.57 1.77
C VAL A 145 11.50 -8.04 0.56
N LEU A 146 11.78 -7.15 -0.41
CA LEU A 146 12.34 -7.51 -1.70
C LEU A 146 13.76 -6.98 -1.90
N ASP A 147 14.70 -7.87 -2.23
CA ASP A 147 16.11 -7.50 -2.45
C ASP A 147 16.27 -6.61 -3.69
N LYS A 148 16.84 -5.42 -3.48
CA LYS A 148 17.18 -4.42 -4.50
C LYS A 148 15.99 -3.99 -5.37
N VAL A 149 14.77 -4.08 -4.85
CA VAL A 149 13.59 -3.52 -5.54
C VAL A 149 13.77 -2.00 -5.68
N THR A 150 13.36 -1.46 -6.82
CA THR A 150 13.28 0.00 -6.98
C THR A 150 11.90 0.46 -6.56
N VAL A 151 11.81 1.51 -5.74
CA VAL A 151 10.56 2.12 -5.26
C VAL A 151 10.65 3.65 -5.32
N THR A 152 9.51 4.34 -5.28
CA THR A 152 9.47 5.78 -4.99
C THR A 152 8.55 6.08 -3.82
N VAL A 153 8.94 7.05 -3.00
CA VAL A 153 8.08 7.75 -2.02
C VAL A 153 8.02 9.25 -2.33
N GLY A 154 8.44 9.66 -3.53
CA GLY A 154 8.50 11.06 -3.92
C GLY A 154 9.86 11.69 -3.65
N HIS A 155 9.92 12.69 -2.78
CA HIS A 155 11.12 13.51 -2.53
C HIS A 155 11.47 13.61 -1.03
N ASP A 156 10.85 12.80 -0.18
CA ASP A 156 11.19 12.78 1.25
C ASP A 156 12.55 12.11 1.46
N GLU A 157 13.58 12.92 1.74
CA GLU A 157 14.97 12.46 1.85
C GLU A 157 15.16 11.45 2.99
N GLY A 158 14.45 11.63 4.10
CA GLY A 158 14.54 10.74 5.26
C GLY A 158 14.03 9.33 4.95
N THR A 159 12.86 9.24 4.31
CA THR A 159 12.27 7.96 3.90
C THR A 159 13.06 7.33 2.75
N ALA A 160 13.54 8.12 1.79
CA ALA A 160 14.41 7.64 0.71
C ALA A 160 15.68 6.99 1.27
N LEU A 161 16.36 7.65 2.21
CA LEU A 161 17.54 7.11 2.87
C LEU A 161 17.22 5.81 3.64
N ALA A 162 16.08 5.75 4.34
CA ALA A 162 15.67 4.54 5.07
C ALA A 162 15.41 3.36 4.12
N ILE A 163 14.84 3.61 2.94
CA ILE A 163 14.65 2.62 1.86
C ILE A 163 16.00 2.09 1.36
N GLU A 164 16.96 2.98 1.11
CA GLU A 164 18.31 2.60 0.66
C GLU A 164 19.05 1.79 1.73
N GLN A 165 18.93 2.16 3.00
CA GLN A 165 19.48 1.42 4.12
C GLN A 165 18.88 0.02 4.27
N ALA A 166 17.59 -0.15 3.92
CA ALA A 166 16.93 -1.45 3.88
C ALA A 166 17.44 -2.36 2.74
N GLY A 167 18.21 -1.82 1.79
CA GLY A 167 18.79 -2.57 0.66
C GLY A 167 18.00 -2.47 -0.64
N ALA A 168 17.00 -1.59 -0.70
CA ALA A 168 16.25 -1.24 -1.91
C ALA A 168 16.85 -0.01 -2.60
N ASN A 169 16.35 0.34 -3.78
CA ASN A 169 16.72 1.56 -4.48
C ASN A 169 15.56 2.56 -4.41
N HIS A 170 15.85 3.81 -4.08
CA HIS A 170 14.88 4.90 -4.20
C HIS A 170 15.10 5.69 -5.50
N VAL A 171 14.01 6.10 -6.14
CA VAL A 171 14.07 7.08 -7.23
C VAL A 171 13.08 8.21 -6.98
N ASN A 172 13.52 9.44 -7.21
CA ASN A 172 12.63 10.59 -7.17
C ASN A 172 11.71 10.58 -8.38
N THR A 173 10.43 10.80 -8.17
CA THR A 173 9.45 10.97 -9.24
C THR A 173 8.75 12.31 -9.13
N THR A 174 8.55 12.98 -10.26
CA THR A 174 7.66 14.15 -10.34
C THR A 174 6.22 13.76 -10.03
N ALA A 175 5.40 14.74 -9.65
CA ALA A 175 4.01 14.52 -9.29
C ALA A 175 3.24 13.77 -10.40
N GLY A 176 2.54 12.69 -10.02
CA GLY A 176 1.64 11.93 -10.92
C GLY A 176 2.29 10.73 -11.62
N ASN A 177 3.62 10.58 -11.51
CA ASN A 177 4.32 9.47 -12.13
C ASN A 177 4.23 8.18 -11.31
N VAL A 178 4.07 7.08 -12.05
CA VAL A 178 4.14 5.71 -11.53
C VAL A 178 5.53 5.20 -11.83
N MET A 179 6.30 4.87 -10.79
CA MET A 179 7.55 4.16 -10.93
C MET A 179 7.24 2.67 -11.13
N LYS A 180 7.90 2.02 -12.09
CA LYS A 180 7.83 0.57 -12.30
C LYS A 180 9.20 -0.08 -12.13
N ASP A 181 9.29 -1.05 -11.23
CA ASP A 181 10.37 -2.03 -11.20
C ASP A 181 10.00 -3.22 -12.08
N THR A 182 10.81 -3.49 -13.10
CA THR A 182 10.54 -4.56 -14.08
C THR A 182 10.92 -5.95 -13.57
N LYS A 183 11.87 -6.06 -12.64
CA LYS A 183 12.35 -7.33 -12.08
C LYS A 183 11.22 -8.00 -11.30
N TYR A 184 10.56 -7.25 -10.42
CA TYR A 184 9.51 -7.75 -9.54
C TYR A 184 8.09 -7.41 -10.00
N LYS A 185 7.93 -6.63 -11.08
CA LYS A 185 6.63 -6.05 -11.48
C LYS A 185 6.01 -5.23 -10.34
N VAL A 186 6.83 -4.42 -9.69
CA VAL A 186 6.41 -3.52 -8.62
C VAL A 186 6.05 -2.16 -9.21
N TYR A 187 4.95 -1.57 -8.73
CA TYR A 187 4.47 -0.26 -9.15
C TYR A 187 4.31 0.64 -7.91
N THR A 188 4.89 1.84 -7.93
CA THR A 188 4.80 2.75 -6.78
C THR A 188 4.51 4.18 -7.20
N THR A 189 3.80 4.91 -6.35
CA THR A 189 3.51 6.34 -6.54
C THR A 189 3.45 7.05 -5.19
N ALA A 190 3.89 8.32 -5.17
CA ALA A 190 4.14 9.05 -3.92
C ALA A 190 2.88 9.56 -3.20
N CYS A 191 1.75 9.75 -3.89
CA CYS A 191 0.50 10.25 -3.31
C CYS A 191 0.70 11.39 -2.28
N TYR A 192 0.17 11.24 -1.06
CA TYR A 192 0.25 12.25 0.02
C TYR A 192 1.61 12.36 0.72
N MET A 193 2.65 11.66 0.25
CA MET A 193 4.04 12.01 0.61
C MET A 193 4.47 13.38 0.06
N GLN A 194 3.62 14.00 -0.76
CA GLN A 194 3.77 15.33 -1.31
C GLN A 194 2.50 16.14 -1.01
N ASP A 195 2.62 17.47 -0.97
CA ASP A 195 1.46 18.36 -0.85
C ASP A 195 0.62 18.27 -2.13
N LYS A 196 -0.49 17.52 -2.05
CA LYS A 196 -1.36 17.19 -3.19
C LYS A 196 -2.81 17.44 -2.88
N THR A 197 -3.53 17.88 -3.90
CA THR A 197 -4.98 17.95 -3.89
C THR A 197 -5.60 16.56 -4.06
N LEU A 198 -6.87 16.41 -3.67
CA LEU A 198 -7.63 15.17 -3.89
C LEU A 198 -7.70 14.76 -5.37
N VAL A 199 -7.76 15.74 -6.29
CA VAL A 199 -7.79 15.48 -7.74
C VAL A 199 -6.49 14.81 -8.18
N GLU A 200 -5.35 15.33 -7.75
CA GLU A 200 -4.04 14.75 -8.11
C GLU A 200 -3.84 13.35 -7.50
N ILE A 201 -4.46 13.06 -6.35
CA ILE A 201 -4.48 11.71 -5.77
C ILE A 201 -5.32 10.78 -6.63
N ALA A 202 -6.50 11.20 -7.07
CA ALA A 202 -7.35 10.42 -7.98
C ALA A 202 -6.61 10.12 -9.29
N GLU A 203 -5.94 11.12 -9.90
CA GLU A 203 -5.15 10.96 -11.12
C GLU A 203 -3.94 10.03 -10.92
N SER A 204 -3.17 10.21 -9.85
CA SER A 204 -2.02 9.34 -9.54
C SER A 204 -2.44 7.88 -9.35
N THR A 205 -3.59 7.67 -8.71
CA THR A 205 -4.16 6.34 -8.47
C THR A 205 -4.70 5.71 -9.76
N ASP A 206 -5.40 6.47 -10.60
CA ASP A 206 -5.88 6.01 -11.91
C ASP A 206 -4.69 5.61 -12.81
N ASN A 207 -3.64 6.44 -12.86
CA ASN A 207 -2.42 6.14 -13.60
C ASN A 207 -1.75 4.83 -13.13
N LEU A 208 -1.70 4.61 -11.80
CA LEU A 208 -1.17 3.38 -11.21
C LEU A 208 -1.95 2.15 -11.70
N ILE A 209 -3.28 2.17 -11.55
CA ILE A 209 -4.14 1.04 -11.90
C ILE A 209 -4.14 0.78 -13.41
N VAL A 210 -4.25 1.83 -14.23
CA VAL A 210 -4.19 1.72 -15.69
C VAL A 210 -2.86 1.13 -16.14
N LYS A 211 -1.73 1.55 -15.55
CA LYS A 211 -0.41 1.00 -15.87
C LYS A 211 -0.35 -0.49 -15.56
N MET A 212 -0.85 -0.92 -14.40
CA MET A 212 -0.89 -2.33 -14.02
C MET A 212 -1.76 -3.15 -14.97
N LEU A 213 -2.96 -2.66 -15.31
CA LEU A 213 -3.88 -3.34 -16.23
C LEU A 213 -3.28 -3.50 -17.62
N ASN A 214 -2.70 -2.43 -18.17
CA ASN A 214 -2.04 -2.47 -19.48
C ASN A 214 -0.90 -3.50 -19.48
N ASP A 215 -0.07 -3.50 -18.45
CA ASP A 215 1.06 -4.42 -18.36
C ASP A 215 0.61 -5.88 -18.15
N MET A 216 -0.53 -6.13 -17.50
CA MET A 216 -1.10 -7.48 -17.39
C MET A 216 -1.72 -7.97 -18.70
N ASN A 217 -2.27 -7.07 -19.51
CA ASN A 217 -2.92 -7.41 -20.77
C ASN A 217 -1.91 -7.59 -21.92
N ASN A 218 -0.74 -6.95 -21.84
CA ASN A 218 0.32 -7.03 -22.84
C ASN A 218 1.23 -8.29 -22.71
N ILE A 219 0.91 -9.23 -21.82
CA ILE A 219 1.65 -10.50 -21.64
C ILE A 219 0.96 -11.64 -22.43
N GLN A 220 0.44 -11.34 -23.63
CA GLN A 220 0.02 -12.37 -24.59
C GLN A 220 1.20 -12.87 -25.42
#